data_AF-A0A7S2J7Z3-F1
#
_entry.id   AF-A0A7S2J7Z3-F1
#
_cell.length_a   1.000
_cell.length_b   1.000
_cell.length_c   1.000
_cell.angle_alpha   90.00
_cell.angle_beta   90.00
_cell.angle_gamma   90.00
#
_symmetry.space_group_name_H-M   'P 1'
#
loop_
_entity.id
_entity.type
_entity.pdbx_description
1 polymer ?
#
loop_
_entity_poly.entity_id
_entity_poly.type
_entity_poly.pdbx_seq_one_letter_code
_entity_poly.pdbx_strand_id
1 'polypeptide(L)'
;LKPLVEQLAKALAAEPSVTIAIVDMEENELPSRYFPETYIPNAKLFVAGKKRQPITMKSVMGQSFEMLSAFLQEHTGVEVNKAVEKAYPEYCEKLKIGEMFDELRAAAQARPIRRVVGRAGLQGLASALYEHLLDPLLPSPFDGDAAAAAPPVPQFARATSDPNAP
;
A
#
# COMPACT_ATOMS: atom_id res chain seq x y z
N LEU A 1 4.80 -13.17 6.87
CA LEU A 1 4.56 -13.13 5.41
C LEU A 1 3.09 -12.88 5.05
N LYS A 2 2.15 -13.66 5.61
CA LYS A 2 0.69 -13.52 5.36
C LYS A 2 0.16 -12.07 5.25
N PRO A 3 0.39 -11.17 6.24
CA PRO A 3 -0.13 -9.80 6.15
C PRO A 3 0.46 -8.98 4.99
N LEU A 4 1.73 -9.23 4.62
CA LEU A 4 2.38 -8.54 3.50
C LEU A 4 1.82 -9.02 2.16
N VAL A 5 1.54 -10.32 2.03
CA VAL A 5 0.94 -10.90 0.83
C VAL A 5 -0.51 -10.44 0.67
N GLU A 6 -1.25 -10.32 1.76
CA GLU A 6 -2.60 -9.74 1.75
C GLU A 6 -2.59 -8.25 1.36
N GLN A 7 -1.61 -7.47 1.85
CA GLN A 7 -1.42 -6.08 1.41
C GLN A 7 -1.10 -6.01 -0.08
N LEU A 8 -0.23 -6.89 -0.58
CA LEU A 8 0.11 -6.98 -2.00
C LEU A 8 -1.08 -7.41 -2.87
N ALA A 9 -1.89 -8.36 -2.38
CA ALA A 9 -3.12 -8.79 -3.04
C ALA A 9 -4.14 -7.66 -3.14
N LYS A 10 -4.26 -6.83 -2.09
CA LYS A 10 -5.11 -5.63 -2.13
C LYS A 10 -4.57 -4.59 -3.10
N ALA A 11 -3.26 -4.37 -3.12
CA ALA A 11 -2.60 -3.43 -4.02
C ALA A 11 -2.76 -3.81 -5.50
N LEU A 12 -2.74 -5.11 -5.79
CA LEU A 12 -2.89 -5.65 -7.15
C LEU A 12 -4.32 -6.07 -7.49
N ALA A 13 -5.32 -5.77 -6.65
CA ALA A 13 -6.70 -6.19 -6.88
C ALA A 13 -7.29 -5.63 -8.19
N ALA A 14 -6.81 -4.45 -8.63
CA ALA A 14 -7.24 -3.81 -9.87
C ALA A 14 -6.48 -4.31 -11.12
N GLU A 15 -5.46 -5.15 -10.94
CA GLU A 15 -4.59 -5.61 -12.01
C GLU A 15 -4.94 -7.06 -12.40
N PRO A 16 -5.61 -7.29 -13.54
CA PRO A 16 -6.13 -8.62 -13.90
C PRO A 16 -5.04 -9.60 -14.34
N SER A 17 -3.82 -9.10 -14.60
CA SER A 17 -2.70 -9.90 -15.09
C SER A 17 -2.03 -10.73 -14.00
N VAL A 18 -2.22 -10.38 -12.72
CA VAL A 18 -1.59 -11.02 -11.57
C VAL A 18 -2.65 -11.52 -10.60
N THR A 19 -2.55 -12.78 -10.19
CA THR A 19 -3.41 -13.35 -9.15
C THR A 19 -2.54 -13.86 -8.01
N ILE A 20 -2.86 -13.42 -6.79
CA ILE A 20 -2.17 -13.85 -5.58
C ILE A 20 -3.08 -14.84 -4.86
N ALA A 21 -2.52 -16.00 -4.51
CA ALA A 21 -3.21 -17.05 -3.77
C ALA A 21 -2.39 -17.43 -2.53
N ILE A 22 -3.09 -17.75 -1.45
CA ILE A 22 -2.52 -18.28 -0.22
C ILE A 22 -3.06 -19.71 -0.08
N VAL A 23 -2.17 -20.66 0.14
CA VAL A 23 -2.53 -22.07 0.35
C VAL A 23 -2.14 -22.45 1.76
N ASP A 24 -3.08 -23.04 2.49
CA ASP A 24 -2.79 -23.68 3.77
C ASP A 24 -2.27 -25.10 3.51
N MET A 25 -1.03 -25.36 3.96
CA MET A 25 -0.36 -26.65 3.79
C MET A 25 -0.91 -27.72 4.73
N GLU A 26 -1.55 -27.35 5.83
CA GLU A 26 -2.13 -28.30 6.77
C GLU A 26 -3.46 -28.87 6.25
N GLU A 27 -4.19 -28.06 5.47
CA GLU A 27 -5.49 -28.44 4.88
C GLU A 27 -5.39 -28.97 3.44
N ASN A 28 -4.26 -28.76 2.74
CA ASN A 28 -4.12 -29.09 1.33
C ASN A 28 -2.83 -29.89 1.03
N GLU A 29 -2.97 -30.98 0.27
CA GLU A 29 -1.83 -31.70 -0.27
C GLU A 29 -1.32 -31.03 -1.55
N LEU A 30 -0.10 -30.48 -1.50
CA LEU A 30 0.54 -29.88 -2.67
C LEU A 30 1.38 -30.89 -3.46
N PRO A 31 1.42 -30.80 -4.80
CA PRO A 31 2.27 -31.67 -5.60
C PRO A 31 3.75 -31.39 -5.30
N SER A 32 4.47 -32.38 -4.79
CA SER A 32 5.91 -32.30 -4.48
C SER A 32 6.76 -31.90 -5.68
N ARG A 33 6.28 -32.18 -6.91
CA ARG A 33 6.91 -31.74 -8.16
C ARG A 33 7.04 -30.22 -8.26
N TYR A 34 6.05 -29.48 -7.76
CA TYR A 34 6.02 -28.02 -7.81
C TYR A 34 6.43 -27.39 -6.49
N PHE A 35 6.22 -28.11 -5.38
CA PHE A 35 6.55 -27.68 -4.02
C PHE A 35 7.44 -28.73 -3.33
N PRO A 36 8.71 -28.87 -3.74
CA PRO A 36 9.64 -29.81 -3.12
C PRO A 36 10.15 -29.35 -1.75
N GLU A 37 9.94 -28.07 -1.39
CA GLU A 37 10.44 -27.49 -0.15
C GLU A 37 9.64 -27.97 1.06
N THR A 38 10.36 -28.32 2.13
CA THR A 38 9.79 -28.85 3.39
C THR A 38 9.57 -27.77 4.45
N TYR A 39 9.88 -26.51 4.16
CA TYR A 39 9.76 -25.41 5.09
C TYR A 39 8.65 -24.44 4.67
N ILE A 40 7.99 -23.86 5.66
CA ILE A 40 7.01 -22.77 5.51
C ILE A 40 7.51 -21.53 6.27
N PRO A 41 7.19 -20.30 5.79
CA PRO A 41 6.45 -20.00 4.58
C PRO A 41 7.30 -20.11 3.29
N ASN A 42 6.66 -20.48 2.18
CA ASN A 42 7.24 -20.53 0.84
C ASN A 42 6.39 -19.68 -0.13
N ALA A 43 7.02 -19.04 -1.12
CA ALA A 43 6.34 -18.29 -2.16
C ALA A 43 6.85 -18.70 -3.54
N LYS A 44 5.91 -18.95 -4.46
CA LYS A 44 6.20 -19.35 -5.84
C LYS A 44 5.44 -18.51 -6.83
N LEU A 45 6.13 -18.09 -7.88
CA LEU A 45 5.54 -17.39 -9.01
C LEU A 45 5.33 -18.37 -10.18
N PHE A 46 4.10 -18.42 -10.68
CA PHE A 46 3.72 -19.19 -11.84
C PHE A 46 3.45 -18.24 -13.01
N VAL A 47 4.38 -18.14 -13.94
CA VAL A 47 4.24 -17.27 -15.12
C VAL A 47 3.35 -17.94 -16.17
N ALA A 48 2.54 -17.14 -16.87
CA ALA A 48 1.70 -17.62 -17.97
C ALA A 48 2.54 -18.41 -19.00
N GLY A 49 2.03 -19.56 -19.43
CA GLY A 49 2.75 -20.46 -20.34
C GLY A 49 3.86 -21.31 -19.71
N LYS A 50 4.31 -21.02 -18.48
CA LYS A 50 5.40 -21.74 -17.78
C LYS A 50 4.95 -22.40 -16.47
N LYS A 51 3.73 -22.95 -16.42
CA LYS A 51 3.14 -23.58 -15.23
C LYS A 51 3.98 -24.72 -14.63
N ARG A 52 4.82 -25.38 -15.43
CA ARG A 52 5.63 -26.53 -15.00
C ARG A 52 6.96 -26.15 -14.34
N GLN A 53 7.34 -24.88 -14.38
CA GLN A 53 8.61 -24.36 -13.86
C GLN A 53 8.32 -23.13 -12.98
N PRO A 54 7.72 -23.32 -11.79
CA PRO A 54 7.52 -22.21 -10.87
C PRO A 54 8.86 -21.61 -10.44
N ILE A 55 8.88 -20.29 -10.34
CA ILE A 55 10.03 -19.55 -9.82
C ILE A 55 9.88 -19.48 -8.29
N THR A 56 10.76 -20.17 -7.56
CA THR A 56 10.80 -20.11 -6.09
C THR A 56 11.48 -18.83 -5.64
N MET A 57 10.84 -18.08 -4.74
CA MET A 57 11.46 -16.94 -4.08
C MET A 57 12.42 -17.44 -2.99
N LYS A 58 13.72 -17.20 -3.15
CA LYS A 58 14.77 -17.82 -2.32
C LYS A 58 14.84 -17.31 -0.87
N SER A 59 14.33 -16.11 -0.60
CA SER A 59 14.33 -15.52 0.74
C SER A 59 12.92 -15.03 1.03
N VAL A 60 12.20 -15.71 1.91
CA VAL A 60 10.81 -15.37 2.29
C VAL A 60 10.75 -14.89 3.75
N MET A 61 11.74 -15.28 4.56
CA MET A 61 11.88 -14.84 5.95
C MET A 61 12.50 -13.44 6.01
N GLY A 62 11.84 -12.50 6.71
CA GLY A 62 12.32 -11.12 6.89
C GLY A 62 12.11 -10.18 5.70
N GLN A 63 11.36 -10.60 4.68
CA GLN A 63 11.09 -9.80 3.49
C GLN A 63 10.20 -8.58 3.78
N SER A 64 10.53 -7.45 3.16
CA SER A 64 9.71 -6.25 3.12
C SER A 64 8.73 -6.28 1.94
N PHE A 65 7.72 -5.41 1.98
CA PHE A 65 6.79 -5.22 0.86
C PHE A 65 7.53 -4.87 -0.45
N GLU A 66 8.57 -4.04 -0.35
CA GLU A 66 9.38 -3.59 -1.48
C GLU A 66 10.04 -4.75 -2.23
N MET A 67 10.59 -5.71 -1.50
CA MET A 67 11.27 -6.86 -2.11
C MET A 67 10.28 -7.80 -2.82
N LEU A 68 9.07 -7.96 -2.26
CA LEU A 68 7.99 -8.69 -2.93
C LEU A 68 7.55 -7.98 -4.21
N SER A 69 7.40 -6.65 -4.17
CA SER A 69 7.05 -5.88 -5.36
C SER A 69 8.16 -5.92 -6.42
N ALA A 70 9.43 -5.85 -6.02
CA ALA A 70 10.57 -5.93 -6.93
C ALA A 70 10.65 -7.30 -7.61
N PHE A 71 10.43 -8.39 -6.86
CA PHE A 71 10.39 -9.75 -7.40
C PHE A 71 9.28 -9.93 -8.44
N LEU A 72 8.08 -9.39 -8.16
CA LEU A 72 6.99 -9.41 -9.14
C LEU A 72 7.34 -8.58 -10.37
N GLN A 73 7.87 -7.37 -10.19
CA GLN A 73 8.23 -6.48 -11.30
C GLN A 73 9.31 -7.10 -12.19
N GLU A 74 10.32 -7.76 -11.62
CA GLU A 74 11.40 -8.43 -12.36
C GLU A 74 10.87 -9.53 -13.29
N HIS A 75 9.89 -10.31 -12.83
CA HIS A 75 9.42 -11.48 -13.56
C HIS A 75 8.14 -11.28 -14.37
N THR A 76 7.33 -10.28 -14.02
CA THR A 76 6.05 -10.00 -14.69
C THR A 76 6.04 -8.66 -15.42
N GLY A 77 6.97 -7.75 -15.11
CA GLY A 77 6.98 -6.38 -15.63
C GLY A 77 5.91 -5.47 -15.01
N VAL A 78 5.11 -5.96 -14.07
CA VAL A 78 4.05 -5.18 -13.42
C VAL A 78 4.63 -4.32 -12.31
N GLU A 79 4.45 -3.02 -12.43
CA GLU A 79 4.78 -2.05 -11.38
C GLU A 79 3.62 -1.91 -10.39
N VAL A 80 3.84 -2.38 -9.17
CA VAL A 80 2.81 -2.35 -8.10
C VAL A 80 2.34 -0.92 -7.81
N ASN A 81 3.24 0.07 -7.84
CA ASN A 81 2.89 1.47 -7.59
C ASN A 81 1.88 2.01 -8.61
N LYS A 82 2.06 1.71 -9.90
CA LYS A 82 1.12 2.10 -10.96
C LYS A 82 -0.24 1.43 -10.81
N ALA A 83 -0.25 0.16 -10.41
CA ALA A 83 -1.50 -0.56 -10.14
C ALA A 83 -2.27 0.07 -8.96
N VAL A 84 -1.56 0.46 -7.90
CA VAL A 84 -2.15 1.17 -6.75
C VAL A 84 -2.68 2.54 -7.14
N GLU A 85 -1.91 3.33 -7.91
CA GLU A 85 -2.35 4.64 -8.41
C GLU A 85 -3.63 4.53 -9.25
N LYS A 86 -3.73 3.50 -10.10
CA LYS A 86 -4.92 3.23 -10.89
C LYS A 86 -6.13 2.82 -10.03
N ALA A 87 -5.90 2.06 -8.96
CA ALA A 87 -6.95 1.63 -8.03
C ALA A 87 -7.37 2.72 -7.03
N TYR A 88 -6.57 3.79 -6.89
CA TYR A 88 -6.78 4.83 -5.89
C TYR A 88 -8.10 5.59 -6.04
N PRO A 89 -8.57 5.98 -7.23
CA PRO A 89 -9.86 6.65 -7.40
C PRO A 89 -11.04 5.79 -6.94
N GLU A 90 -11.07 4.51 -7.35
CA GLU A 90 -12.11 3.55 -6.95
C GLU A 90 -12.13 3.33 -5.43
N TYR A 91 -10.95 3.30 -4.80
CA TYR A 91 -10.82 3.23 -3.35
C TYR A 91 -11.41 4.46 -2.66
N CYS A 92 -11.16 5.65 -3.20
CA CYS A 92 -11.69 6.91 -2.66
C CYS A 92 -13.21 6.99 -2.76
N GLU A 93 -13.78 6.57 -3.88
CA GLU A 93 -15.24 6.48 -4.08
C GLU A 93 -15.87 5.47 -3.12
N LYS A 94 -15.30 4.26 -3.03
CA LYS A 94 -15.84 3.18 -2.20
C LYS A 94 -15.87 3.53 -0.72
N LEU A 95 -14.84 4.23 -0.23
CA LEU A 95 -14.76 4.66 1.16
C LEU A 95 -15.32 6.06 1.40
N LYS A 96 -15.88 6.71 0.37
CA LYS A 96 -16.46 8.06 0.46
C LYS A 96 -15.47 9.04 1.10
N ILE A 97 -14.21 8.94 0.69
CA ILE A 97 -13.12 9.73 1.29
C ILE A 97 -13.39 11.23 1.11
N GLY A 98 -13.93 11.64 -0.05
CA GLY A 98 -14.37 13.01 -0.28
C GLY A 98 -15.39 13.50 0.76
N GLU A 99 -16.46 12.74 1.00
CA GLU A 99 -17.48 13.08 2.03
C GLU A 99 -16.85 13.20 3.42
N MET A 100 -15.93 12.29 3.78
CA MET A 100 -15.22 12.34 5.06
C MET A 100 -14.37 13.62 5.18
N PHE A 101 -13.69 14.04 4.12
CA PHE A 101 -12.91 15.27 4.11
C PHE A 101 -13.79 16.52 4.18
N ASP A 102 -14.95 16.50 3.53
CA ASP A 102 -15.93 17.59 3.62
C ASP A 102 -16.52 17.71 5.03
N GLU A 103 -16.85 16.59 5.68
CA GLU A 103 -17.26 16.55 7.08
C GLU A 103 -16.17 17.08 8.01
N LEU A 104 -14.91 16.67 7.80
CA LEU A 104 -13.76 17.13 8.57
C LEU A 104 -13.54 18.64 8.38
N ARG A 105 -13.68 19.15 7.15
CA ARG A 105 -13.58 20.58 6.84
C ARG A 105 -14.71 21.37 7.51
N ALA A 106 -15.95 20.89 7.42
CA ALA A 106 -17.09 21.51 8.10
C ALA A 106 -16.91 21.50 9.63
N ALA A 107 -16.42 20.40 10.20
CA ALA A 107 -16.13 20.28 11.62
C ALA A 107 -14.99 21.22 12.05
N ALA A 108 -13.93 21.34 11.25
CA ALA A 108 -12.80 22.24 11.52
C ALA A 108 -13.20 23.73 11.43
N GLN A 109 -14.12 24.08 10.54
CA GLN A 109 -14.71 25.42 10.45
C GLN A 109 -15.63 25.73 11.65
N ALA A 110 -16.45 24.76 12.08
CA ALA A 110 -17.36 24.93 13.22
C ALA A 110 -16.64 24.93 14.57
N ARG A 111 -15.51 24.21 14.69
CA ARG A 111 -14.68 24.12 15.89
C ARG A 111 -13.22 24.30 15.51
N PRO A 112 -12.65 25.51 15.68
CA PRO A 112 -11.25 25.73 15.36
C PRO A 112 -10.39 24.78 16.21
N ILE A 113 -9.56 23.99 15.53
CA ILE A 113 -8.68 23.00 16.16
C ILE A 113 -7.76 23.78 17.12
N ARG A 114 -7.78 23.45 18.41
CA ARG A 114 -6.92 24.13 19.38
C ARG A 114 -5.47 23.75 19.11
N ARG A 115 -4.60 24.76 19.00
CA ARG A 115 -3.15 24.54 18.95
C ARG A 115 -2.71 23.80 20.22
N VAL A 116 -2.24 22.57 20.07
CA VAL A 116 -1.71 21.78 21.18
C VAL A 116 -0.30 22.27 21.48
N VAL A 117 -0.10 22.86 22.65
CA VAL A 117 1.20 23.36 23.10
C VAL A 117 1.93 22.26 23.86
N GLY A 118 3.21 22.04 23.56
CA GLY A 118 4.10 21.16 24.34
C GLY A 118 4.19 19.70 23.89
N ARG A 119 3.57 19.32 22.76
CA ARG A 119 3.73 18.00 22.13
C ARG A 119 3.99 18.13 20.65
N ALA A 120 5.26 18.07 20.25
CA ALA A 120 5.72 18.31 18.88
C ALA A 120 4.96 17.48 17.82
N GLY A 121 4.69 16.20 18.09
CA GLY A 121 3.94 15.33 17.17
C GLY A 121 2.48 15.73 16.98
N LEU A 122 1.79 16.15 18.04
CA LEU A 122 0.41 16.63 17.95
C LEU A 122 0.33 18.03 17.34
N GLN A 123 1.35 18.85 17.56
CA GLN A 123 1.47 20.16 16.95
C GLN A 123 1.68 20.05 15.43
N GLY A 124 2.56 19.15 14.98
CA GLY A 124 2.77 18.88 13.56
C GLY A 124 1.51 18.35 12.87
N LEU A 125 0.81 17.41 13.50
CA LEU A 125 -0.45 16.88 12.98
C LEU A 125 -1.55 17.94 12.93
N ALA A 126 -1.69 18.77 13.98
CA ALA A 126 -2.67 19.85 14.01
C ALA A 126 -2.38 20.92 12.95
N SER A 127 -1.11 21.28 12.74
CA SER A 127 -0.70 22.21 11.68
C SER A 127 -0.98 21.64 10.28
N ALA A 128 -0.60 20.38 10.03
CA ALA A 128 -0.82 19.73 8.73
C ALA A 128 -2.33 19.60 8.40
N LEU A 129 -3.16 19.26 9.40
CA LEU A 129 -4.62 19.25 9.22
C LEU A 129 -5.16 20.64 8.95
N TYR A 130 -4.62 21.68 9.60
CA TYR A 130 -5.02 23.06 9.32
C TYR A 130 -4.70 23.48 7.88
N GLU A 131 -3.47 23.20 7.42
CA GLU A 131 -3.02 23.56 6.07
C GLU A 131 -3.81 22.80 5.00
N HIS A 132 -4.02 21.49 5.18
CA HIS A 132 -4.70 20.68 4.16
C HIS A 132 -6.23 20.75 4.18
N LEU A 133 -6.86 21.07 5.32
CA LEU A 133 -8.32 21.14 5.41
C LEU A 133 -8.88 22.54 5.15
N LEU A 134 -8.13 23.59 5.55
CA LEU A 134 -8.66 24.96 5.64
C LEU A 134 -8.00 25.96 4.69
N ASP A 135 -6.96 25.59 3.95
CA ASP A 135 -6.38 26.46 2.93
C ASP A 135 -7.21 26.41 1.63
N PRO A 136 -7.89 27.51 1.23
CA PRO A 136 -8.73 27.56 0.03
C PRO A 136 -7.94 27.55 -1.28
N LEU A 137 -6.60 27.66 -1.24
CA LEU A 137 -5.74 27.67 -2.41
C LEU A 137 -5.18 26.29 -2.78
N LEU A 138 -5.33 25.29 -1.92
CA LEU A 138 -5.02 23.91 -2.24
C LEU A 138 -6.28 23.26 -2.83
N PRO A 139 -6.29 22.90 -4.13
CA PRO A 139 -7.40 22.13 -4.68
C PRO A 139 -7.57 20.88 -3.82
N SER A 140 -8.81 20.51 -3.49
CA SER A 140 -9.03 19.19 -2.90
C SER A 140 -8.33 18.19 -3.81
N PRO A 141 -7.51 17.27 -3.30
CA PRO A 141 -6.92 16.23 -4.14
C PRO A 141 -7.98 15.35 -4.83
N PHE A 142 -9.26 15.56 -4.51
CA PHE A 142 -10.44 14.89 -5.04
C PHE A 142 -11.36 15.81 -5.86
N ASP A 143 -11.07 17.11 -5.99
CA ASP A 143 -11.81 18.00 -6.88
C ASP A 143 -11.39 17.66 -8.31
N GLY A 144 -12.18 16.79 -8.94
CA GLY A 144 -11.98 16.39 -10.32
C GLY A 144 -12.27 17.54 -11.27
N ASP A 145 -11.27 18.38 -11.54
CA ASP A 145 -10.98 18.88 -12.88
C ASP A 145 -9.63 19.61 -12.93
N ALA A 146 -8.96 19.50 -14.09
CA ALA A 146 -7.69 20.14 -14.47
C ALA A 146 -6.38 19.47 -13.98
N ALA A 147 -5.98 18.44 -14.72
CA ALA A 147 -4.66 18.34 -15.36
C ALA A 147 -3.52 19.24 -14.82
N ALA A 148 -2.95 18.93 -13.66
CA ALA A 148 -1.57 19.27 -13.31
C ALA A 148 -1.12 18.45 -12.09
N ALA A 149 -0.21 17.50 -12.32
CA ALA A 149 0.58 16.79 -11.31
C ALA A 149 -0.24 16.17 -10.16
N ALA A 150 -0.69 14.92 -10.37
CA ALA A 150 -1.07 14.06 -9.26
C ALA A 150 0.03 14.14 -8.18
N PRO A 151 -0.29 14.55 -6.94
CA PRO A 151 0.71 14.57 -5.88
C PRO A 151 1.23 13.14 -5.73
N PRO A 152 2.56 12.92 -5.73
CA PRO A 152 3.11 11.60 -5.54
C PRO A 152 2.56 11.06 -4.23
N VAL A 153 2.09 9.81 -4.25
CA VAL A 153 1.59 9.09 -3.07
C VAL A 153 2.57 9.34 -1.93
N PRO A 154 2.12 9.87 -0.77
CA PRO A 154 3.03 10.15 0.33
C PRO A 154 3.70 8.85 0.73
N GLN A 155 4.97 8.73 0.38
CA GLN A 155 5.82 7.65 0.85
C GLN A 155 5.95 7.85 2.36
N PHE A 156 5.25 7.03 3.13
CA PHE A 156 5.46 6.94 4.56
C PHE A 156 6.85 6.36 4.78
N ALA A 157 7.87 7.23 4.78
CA ALA A 157 9.19 6.90 5.28
C ALA A 157 8.99 6.45 6.72
N ARG A 158 9.15 5.15 6.98
CA ARG A 158 9.25 4.65 8.34
C ARG A 158 10.43 5.38 8.95
N ALA A 159 10.17 6.13 10.03
CA ALA A 159 11.21 6.68 10.87
C ALA A 159 12.12 5.52 11.27
N THR A 160 13.29 5.44 10.64
CA THR A 160 14.40 4.63 11.12
C THR A 160 14.80 5.27 12.44
N SER A 161 14.34 4.69 13.55
CA SER A 161 14.90 4.97 14.85
C SER A 161 16.36 4.53 14.80
N ASP A 162 17.26 5.47 14.57
CA ASP A 162 18.69 5.25 14.75
C ASP A 162 18.93 4.96 16.23
N PRO A 163 19.42 3.76 16.61
CA PRO A 163 19.69 3.43 18.01
C PRO A 163 21.03 4.02 18.50
N ASN A 164 21.65 4.95 17.75
CA ASN A 164 22.96 5.48 18.05
C ASN A 164 23.08 6.97 17.67
N ALA A 165 22.44 7.82 18.46
CA ALA A 165 22.75 9.24 18.53
C ALA A 165 23.32 9.54 19.93
N PRO A 166 24.39 10.35 20.04
CA PRO A 166 25.27 10.46 21.21
C PRO A 166 24.61 11.01 22.47
#